data_AF-A0A7J9H111-F1
#
_entry.id   AF-A0A7J9H111-F1
#
_cell.length_a   1.000
_cell.length_b   1.000
_cell.length_c   1.000
_cell.angle_alpha   90.00
_cell.angle_beta   90.00
_cell.angle_gamma   90.00
#
_symmetry.space_group_name_H-M   'P 1'
#
loop_
_entity.id
_entity.type
_entity.pdbx_description
1 polymer ?
#
loop_
_entity_poly.entity_id
_entity_poly.type
_entity_poly.pdbx_seq_one_letter_code
_entity_poly.pdbx_strand_id
1 'polypeptide(L)'
;MLVGGDGIIGDELSKTSKSESIHNILNQLSRFAKDMKVLLVDKVYVVNVFGYIAYNFVIGAYSYWGPKAGYNIYHMKSADMLFGGVTIVCGILGTISGGFILDRMGATISNAFILLSGATFLGAISCFSAFCLRSLYGFIVLFAVGELLVFATQAPVNYVCLHCVRPSLRPLSMAISTVSIHIFGDVPSSPLVGILQDHINNWRDTALILTSILFLAAGIWFIGVFLHAVDKSNDGSQPVSTPRITSRKPLLDGNVDESLCEV
;
A
#
# COMPACT_ATOMS: atom_id res chain seq x y z
N MET A 1 -14.92 -64.03 20.15
CA MET A 1 -15.58 -63.18 19.14
C MET A 1 -15.50 -61.74 19.63
N LEU A 2 -14.36 -61.06 19.42
CA LEU A 2 -14.17 -59.63 19.74
C LEU A 2 -13.28 -59.01 18.66
N VAL A 3 -13.89 -58.62 17.55
CA VAL A 3 -13.30 -57.72 16.54
C VAL A 3 -14.44 -56.77 16.17
N GLY A 4 -14.31 -55.49 16.54
CA GLY A 4 -15.36 -54.49 16.24
C GLY A 4 -15.23 -53.10 16.89
N GLY A 5 -14.34 -52.88 17.85
CA GLY A 5 -14.23 -51.60 18.57
C GLY A 5 -13.38 -50.53 17.91
N ASP A 6 -12.30 -50.92 17.22
CA ASP A 6 -11.23 -49.96 16.86
C ASP A 6 -11.56 -49.09 15.64
N GLY A 7 -12.43 -49.58 14.74
CA GLY A 7 -12.85 -48.84 13.54
C GLY A 7 -13.82 -47.68 13.82
N ILE A 8 -14.64 -47.78 14.87
CA ILE A 8 -15.64 -46.76 15.22
C ILE A 8 -14.98 -45.56 15.91
N ILE A 9 -14.01 -45.82 16.79
CA ILE A 9 -13.30 -44.79 17.55
C ILE A 9 -12.40 -43.95 16.62
N GLY A 10 -11.74 -44.58 15.65
CA GLY A 10 -10.94 -43.86 14.65
C GLY A 10 -11.77 -42.95 13.74
N ASP A 11 -12.99 -43.36 13.40
CA ASP A 11 -13.89 -42.59 12.55
C ASP A 11 -14.56 -41.43 13.32
N GLU A 12 -14.83 -41.59 14.62
CA GLU A 12 -15.26 -40.50 15.50
C GLU A 12 -14.15 -39.46 15.71
N LEU A 13 -12.93 -39.86 16.08
CA LEU A 13 -11.80 -38.93 16.27
C LEU A 13 -11.49 -38.11 15.00
N SER A 14 -11.55 -38.77 13.84
CA SER A 14 -11.40 -38.13 12.52
C SER A 14 -12.47 -37.07 12.26
N LYS A 15 -13.73 -37.36 12.62
CA LYS A 15 -14.86 -36.42 12.50
C LYS A 15 -14.73 -35.26 13.48
N THR A 16 -14.31 -35.49 14.72
CA THR A 16 -14.11 -34.41 15.71
C THR A 16 -12.97 -33.48 15.28
N SER A 17 -11.83 -34.04 14.83
CA SER A 17 -10.68 -33.27 14.34
C SER A 17 -11.02 -32.44 13.09
N LYS A 18 -11.77 -33.02 12.13
CA LYS A 18 -12.25 -32.27 10.96
C LYS A 18 -13.23 -31.16 11.33
N SER A 19 -14.16 -31.43 12.25
CA SER A 19 -15.13 -30.43 12.74
C SER A 19 -14.43 -29.26 13.43
N GLU A 20 -13.45 -29.54 14.28
CA GLU A 20 -12.64 -28.54 14.96
C GLU A 20 -11.78 -27.72 13.98
N SER A 21 -11.20 -28.38 12.98
CA SER A 21 -10.46 -27.69 11.89
C SER A 21 -11.36 -26.77 11.06
N ILE A 22 -12.57 -27.21 10.70
CA ILE A 22 -13.54 -26.38 9.95
C ILE A 22 -14.00 -25.20 10.79
N HIS A 23 -14.29 -25.42 12.08
CA HIS A 23 -14.68 -24.35 13.00
C HIS A 23 -13.57 -23.30 13.15
N ASN A 24 -12.32 -23.74 13.24
CA ASN A 24 -11.15 -22.85 13.27
C ASN A 24 -11.02 -22.04 11.98
N ILE A 25 -11.17 -22.65 10.80
CA ILE A 25 -11.13 -21.94 9.51
C ILE A 25 -12.25 -20.90 9.42
N LEU A 26 -13.49 -21.27 9.77
CA LEU A 26 -14.63 -20.36 9.74
C LEU A 26 -14.44 -19.17 10.70
N ASN A 27 -13.86 -19.41 11.87
CA ASN A 27 -13.53 -18.36 12.82
C ASN A 27 -12.46 -17.42 12.28
N GLN A 28 -11.43 -17.93 11.61
CA GLN A 28 -10.41 -17.09 10.95
C GLN A 28 -11.00 -16.28 9.80
N LEU A 29 -11.84 -16.88 8.95
CA LEU A 29 -12.55 -16.18 7.88
C LEU A 29 -13.48 -15.10 8.43
N SER A 30 -14.17 -15.36 9.54
CA SER A 30 -15.03 -14.36 10.21
C SER A 30 -14.22 -13.19 10.75
N ARG A 31 -13.05 -13.45 11.37
CA ARG A 31 -12.13 -12.41 11.83
C ARG A 31 -11.60 -11.58 10.65
N PHE A 32 -11.13 -12.24 9.61
CA PHE A 32 -10.67 -11.61 8.38
C PHE A 32 -11.76 -10.74 7.75
N ALA A 33 -13.01 -11.22 7.65
CA ALA A 33 -14.12 -10.44 7.10
C ALA A 33 -14.45 -9.21 7.94
N LYS A 34 -14.33 -9.30 9.27
CA LYS A 34 -14.48 -8.15 10.18
C LYS A 34 -13.37 -7.14 9.95
N ASP A 35 -12.12 -7.57 9.89
CA ASP A 35 -10.97 -6.71 9.64
C ASP A 35 -11.04 -6.05 8.26
N MET A 36 -11.51 -6.78 7.24
CA MET A 36 -11.79 -6.25 5.90
C MET A 36 -12.83 -5.13 5.94
N LYS A 37 -13.94 -5.38 6.66
CA LYS A 37 -15.00 -4.39 6.82
C LYS A 37 -14.50 -3.12 7.50
N VAL A 38 -13.60 -3.25 8.48
CA VAL A 38 -12.98 -2.09 9.14
C VAL A 38 -12.20 -1.24 8.14
N LEU A 39 -11.41 -1.87 7.26
CA LEU A 39 -10.65 -1.15 6.22
C LEU A 39 -11.57 -0.48 5.20
N LEU A 40 -12.54 -1.21 4.66
CA LEU A 40 -13.42 -0.72 3.58
C LEU A 40 -14.44 0.33 4.03
N VAL A 41 -14.67 0.49 5.33
CA VAL A 41 -15.51 1.55 5.90
C VAL A 41 -14.68 2.78 6.29
N ASP A 42 -13.37 2.64 6.44
CA ASP A 42 -12.49 3.76 6.76
C ASP A 42 -12.30 4.66 5.53
N LYS A 43 -12.88 5.86 5.59
CA LYS A 43 -12.88 6.82 4.47
C LYS A 43 -11.47 7.24 4.06
N VAL A 44 -10.54 7.36 5.00
CA VAL A 44 -9.15 7.74 4.72
C VAL A 44 -8.48 6.64 3.91
N TYR A 45 -8.61 5.39 4.37
CA TYR A 45 -8.08 4.23 3.66
C TYR A 45 -8.66 4.11 2.26
N VAL A 46 -9.98 4.18 2.13
CA VAL A 46 -10.69 4.02 0.85
C VAL A 46 -10.29 5.11 -0.16
N VAL A 47 -10.25 6.38 0.25
CA VAL A 47 -9.82 7.49 -0.63
C VAL A 47 -8.36 7.31 -1.04
N ASN A 48 -7.49 6.91 -0.12
CA ASN A 48 -6.08 6.64 -0.44
C ASN A 48 -5.93 5.54 -1.50
N VAL A 49 -6.64 4.42 -1.33
CA VAL A 49 -6.60 3.28 -2.26
C VAL A 49 -7.21 3.65 -3.61
N PHE A 50 -8.32 4.40 -3.68
CA PHE A 50 -8.88 4.82 -4.96
C PHE A 50 -7.95 5.74 -5.75
N GLY A 51 -7.30 6.70 -5.07
CA GLY A 51 -6.27 7.54 -5.70
C GLY A 51 -5.11 6.68 -6.21
N TYR A 52 -4.72 5.67 -5.42
CA TYR A 52 -3.62 4.78 -5.77
C TYR A 52 -3.94 3.83 -6.94
N ILE A 53 -5.20 3.38 -7.07
CA ILE A 53 -5.68 2.62 -8.22
C ILE A 53 -5.60 3.47 -9.49
N ALA A 54 -6.14 4.69 -9.46
CA ALA A 54 -6.13 5.60 -10.62
C ALA A 54 -4.69 5.96 -11.03
N TYR A 55 -3.82 6.20 -10.04
CA TYR A 55 -2.39 6.38 -10.25
C TYR A 55 -1.76 5.17 -10.94
N ASN A 56 -1.91 3.95 -10.39
CA ASN A 56 -1.27 2.75 -10.93
C ASN A 56 -1.85 2.32 -12.27
N PHE A 57 -3.10 2.67 -12.57
CA PHE A 57 -3.64 2.49 -13.92
C PHE A 57 -2.72 3.16 -14.96
N VAL A 58 -2.31 4.41 -14.72
CA VAL A 58 -1.42 5.16 -15.61
C VAL A 58 -0.02 4.57 -15.62
N ILE A 59 0.56 4.29 -14.45
CA ILE A 59 1.93 3.76 -14.36
C ILE A 59 2.07 2.39 -15.03
N GLY A 60 1.10 1.49 -14.81
CA GLY A 60 1.06 0.19 -15.46
C GLY A 60 1.02 0.30 -16.99
N ALA A 61 0.14 1.17 -17.51
CA ALA A 61 0.03 1.37 -18.94
C ALA A 61 1.26 2.08 -19.53
N TYR A 62 1.89 3.00 -18.81
CA TYR A 62 3.19 3.57 -19.20
C TYR A 62 4.28 2.52 -19.26
N SER A 63 4.36 1.62 -18.28
CA SER A 63 5.37 0.57 -18.26
C SER A 63 5.26 -0.36 -19.46
N TYR A 64 4.04 -0.64 -19.93
CA TYR A 64 3.81 -1.53 -21.06
C TYR A 64 3.85 -0.83 -22.42
N TRP A 65 3.13 0.29 -22.56
CA TRP A 65 2.96 1.00 -23.84
C TRP A 65 3.88 2.21 -24.01
N GLY A 66 4.50 2.72 -22.95
CA GLY A 66 5.36 3.90 -22.97
C GLY A 66 6.46 3.83 -24.03
N PRO A 67 7.27 2.76 -24.10
CA PRO A 67 8.28 2.61 -25.13
C PRO A 67 7.71 2.60 -26.55
N LYS A 68 6.57 1.91 -26.76
CA LYS A 68 5.89 1.85 -28.06
C LYS A 68 5.36 3.23 -28.47
N ALA A 69 4.75 3.97 -27.55
CA ALA A 69 4.30 5.33 -27.78
C ALA A 69 5.51 6.25 -28.09
N GLY A 70 6.59 6.14 -27.32
CA GLY A 70 7.83 6.88 -27.54
C GLY A 70 8.45 6.64 -28.92
N TYR A 71 8.50 5.38 -29.36
CA TYR A 71 8.95 5.02 -30.69
C TYR A 71 8.07 5.64 -31.80
N ASN A 72 6.75 5.51 -31.69
CA ASN A 72 5.84 5.98 -32.73
C ASN A 72 5.70 7.52 -32.78
N ILE A 73 5.81 8.19 -31.64
CA ILE A 73 5.63 9.65 -31.54
C ILE A 73 6.93 10.40 -31.87
N TYR A 74 8.09 9.88 -31.44
CA TYR A 74 9.37 10.60 -31.47
C TYR A 74 10.49 9.87 -32.23
N HIS A 75 10.21 8.72 -32.84
CA HIS A 75 11.19 7.90 -33.58
C HIS A 75 12.42 7.50 -32.74
N MET A 76 12.21 7.22 -31.45
CA MET A 76 13.27 6.82 -30.53
C MET A 76 13.83 5.44 -30.89
N LYS A 77 15.11 5.35 -31.25
CA LYS A 77 15.77 4.08 -31.63
C LYS A 77 15.87 3.07 -30.48
N SER A 78 15.97 3.53 -29.24
CA SER A 78 16.12 2.69 -28.03
C SER A 78 15.12 3.10 -26.95
N ALA A 79 13.84 3.15 -27.33
CA ALA A 79 12.77 3.64 -26.47
C ALA A 79 12.70 2.87 -25.14
N ASP A 80 12.83 1.54 -25.15
CA ASP A 80 12.75 0.72 -23.93
C ASP A 80 13.85 1.06 -22.92
N MET A 81 15.09 1.23 -23.40
CA MET A 81 16.24 1.56 -22.55
C MET A 81 16.13 2.98 -21.98
N LEU A 82 15.64 3.93 -22.79
CA LEU A 82 15.44 5.31 -22.33
C LEU A 82 14.32 5.38 -21.30
N PHE A 83 13.14 4.85 -21.61
CA PHE A 83 12.01 4.84 -20.67
C PHE A 83 12.39 4.12 -19.39
N GLY A 84 12.88 2.87 -19.48
CA GLY A 84 13.27 2.11 -18.30
C GLY A 84 14.38 2.80 -17.49
N GLY A 85 15.37 3.41 -18.15
CA GLY A 85 16.44 4.16 -17.50
C GLY A 85 15.94 5.39 -16.74
N VAL A 86 15.08 6.19 -17.36
CA VAL A 86 14.45 7.36 -16.71
C VAL A 86 13.59 6.89 -15.54
N THR A 87 12.76 5.86 -15.74
CA THR A 87 11.87 5.33 -14.69
C THR A 87 12.65 4.79 -13.49
N ILE A 88 13.79 4.09 -13.67
CA ILE A 88 14.61 3.62 -12.54
C ILE A 88 15.17 4.80 -11.74
N VAL A 89 15.77 5.79 -12.42
CA VAL A 89 16.38 6.94 -11.77
C VAL A 89 15.33 7.78 -11.04
N CYS A 90 14.25 8.14 -11.74
CA CYS A 90 13.14 8.90 -11.19
C CYS A 90 12.40 8.12 -10.10
N GLY A 91 12.27 6.80 -10.22
CA GLY A 91 11.64 5.93 -9.23
C GLY A 91 12.37 5.94 -7.89
N ILE A 92 13.70 5.76 -7.92
CA ILE A 92 14.54 5.78 -6.72
C ILE A 92 14.55 7.18 -6.09
N LEU A 93 14.91 8.19 -6.87
CA LEU A 93 15.05 9.57 -6.37
C LEU A 93 13.71 10.15 -5.93
N GLY A 94 12.65 9.90 -6.70
CA GLY A 94 11.28 10.33 -6.40
C GLY A 94 10.83 9.75 -5.08
N THR A 95 10.87 8.42 -4.92
CA THR A 95 10.43 7.75 -3.69
C THR A 95 11.14 8.27 -2.44
N ILE A 96 12.48 8.41 -2.50
CA ILE A 96 13.27 8.94 -1.38
C ILE A 96 12.88 10.39 -1.10
N SER A 97 12.78 11.23 -2.14
CA SER A 97 12.42 12.64 -1.98
C SER A 97 11.02 12.81 -1.38
N GLY A 98 10.06 11.98 -1.78
CA GLY A 98 8.70 11.98 -1.24
C GLY A 98 8.65 11.71 0.26
N GLY A 99 9.40 10.70 0.74
CA GLY A 99 9.49 10.39 2.16
C GLY A 99 10.14 11.53 2.93
N PHE A 100 11.25 12.05 2.43
CA PHE A 100 11.97 13.15 3.05
C PHE A 100 11.16 14.46 3.11
N ILE A 101 10.40 14.77 2.05
CA ILE A 101 9.51 15.94 2.03
C ILE A 101 8.37 15.75 3.04
N LEU A 102 7.78 14.55 3.12
CA LEU A 102 6.74 14.26 4.12
C LEU A 102 7.25 14.43 5.55
N ASP A 103 8.45 13.93 5.84
CA ASP A 103 9.08 14.08 7.15
C ASP A 103 9.33 15.56 7.49
N ARG A 104 9.80 16.32 6.50
CA ARG A 104 10.02 17.78 6.61
C ARG A 104 8.73 18.57 6.84
N MET A 105 7.62 18.15 6.24
CA MET A 105 6.29 18.75 6.44
C MET A 105 5.70 18.40 7.82
N GLY A 106 6.30 17.45 8.54
CA GLY A 106 5.69 16.79 9.69
C GLY A 106 4.77 15.67 9.20
N ALA A 107 5.19 14.43 9.39
CA ALA A 107 4.47 13.26 8.91
C ALA A 107 3.10 13.15 9.60
N THR A 108 2.05 13.58 8.88
CA THR A 108 0.65 13.45 9.28
C THR A 108 -0.16 12.96 8.09
N ILE A 109 -1.32 12.36 8.33
CA ILE A 109 -2.18 11.86 7.23
C ILE A 109 -2.62 13.01 6.30
N SER A 110 -2.94 14.19 6.86
CA SER A 110 -3.32 15.35 6.06
C SER A 110 -2.16 15.85 5.20
N ASN A 111 -0.95 15.98 5.76
CA ASN A 111 0.24 16.36 4.99
C ASN A 111 0.61 15.33 3.93
N ALA A 112 0.42 14.04 4.21
CA ALA A 112 0.60 12.99 3.21
C ALA A 112 -0.38 13.18 2.04
N PHE A 113 -1.67 13.47 2.28
CA PHE A 113 -2.62 13.77 1.20
C PHE A 113 -2.30 15.06 0.44
N ILE A 114 -1.83 16.11 1.13
CA ILE A 114 -1.37 17.35 0.48
C ILE A 114 -0.23 17.03 -0.49
N LEU A 115 0.77 16.26 -0.04
CA LEU A 115 1.90 15.87 -0.87
C LEU A 115 1.47 14.95 -2.02
N LEU A 116 0.61 13.94 -1.75
CA LEU A 116 0.05 13.05 -2.76
C LEU A 116 -0.67 13.84 -3.87
N SER A 117 -1.59 14.73 -3.48
CA SER A 117 -2.35 15.53 -4.43
C SER A 117 -1.46 16.49 -5.21
N GLY A 118 -0.62 17.27 -4.52
CA GLY A 118 0.24 18.28 -5.13
C GLY A 118 1.29 17.68 -6.06
N ALA A 119 2.02 16.64 -5.62
CA ALA A 119 3.04 15.99 -6.43
C ALA A 119 2.42 15.32 -7.67
N THR A 120 1.28 14.65 -7.51
CA THR A 120 0.58 14.02 -8.64
C THR A 120 0.03 15.04 -9.63
N PHE A 121 -0.54 16.16 -9.15
CA PHE A 121 -1.05 17.21 -10.03
C PHE A 121 0.07 17.87 -10.84
N LEU A 122 1.17 18.25 -10.19
CA LEU A 122 2.33 18.83 -10.88
C LEU A 122 3.01 17.82 -11.81
N GLY A 123 3.11 16.56 -11.37
CA GLY A 123 3.60 15.46 -12.20
C GLY A 123 2.73 15.23 -13.43
N ALA A 124 1.40 15.28 -13.28
CA ALA A 124 0.44 15.18 -14.37
C ALA A 124 0.61 16.32 -15.38
N ILE A 125 0.76 17.57 -14.92
CA ILE A 125 1.03 18.72 -15.80
C ILE A 125 2.31 18.48 -16.60
N SER A 126 3.38 18.05 -15.94
CA SER A 126 4.67 17.83 -16.59
C SER A 126 4.61 16.69 -17.62
N CYS A 127 4.05 15.54 -17.25
CA CYS A 127 3.86 14.41 -18.16
C CYS A 127 2.95 14.75 -19.35
N PHE A 128 1.83 15.43 -19.09
CA PHE A 128 0.88 15.81 -20.14
C PHE A 128 1.54 16.79 -21.11
N SER A 129 2.23 17.80 -20.58
CA SER A 129 3.01 18.76 -21.37
C SER A 129 4.11 18.08 -22.17
N ALA A 130 4.78 17.06 -21.61
CA ALA A 130 5.77 16.27 -22.33
C ALA A 130 5.17 15.65 -23.60
N PHE A 131 3.98 15.02 -23.50
CA PHE A 131 3.28 14.45 -24.65
C PHE A 131 2.66 15.50 -25.61
N CYS A 132 2.59 16.77 -25.24
CA CYS A 132 2.24 17.85 -26.18
C CYS A 132 3.44 18.32 -27.01
N LEU A 133 4.67 18.13 -26.54
CA LEU A 133 5.87 18.59 -27.25
C LEU A 133 6.16 17.72 -28.48
N ARG A 134 6.66 18.35 -29.54
CA ARG A 134 7.17 17.64 -30.72
C ARG A 134 8.64 17.24 -30.58
N SER A 135 9.40 17.97 -29.75
CA SER A 135 10.83 17.75 -29.52
C SER A 135 11.05 16.56 -28.59
N LEU A 136 11.87 15.60 -29.02
CA LEU A 136 12.29 14.45 -28.21
C LEU A 136 12.98 14.90 -26.91
N TYR A 137 13.92 15.85 -26.99
CA TYR A 137 14.64 16.33 -25.81
C TYR A 137 13.69 17.03 -24.82
N GLY A 138 12.74 17.82 -25.33
CA GLY A 138 11.73 18.46 -24.51
C GLY A 138 10.82 17.43 -23.83
N PHE A 139 10.41 16.39 -24.56
CA PHE A 139 9.67 15.26 -23.99
C PHE A 139 10.46 14.60 -22.86
N ILE A 140 11.71 14.22 -23.07
CA ILE A 140 12.53 13.52 -22.07
C ILE A 140 12.65 14.33 -20.78
N VAL A 141 12.95 15.63 -20.89
CA VAL A 141 13.13 16.49 -19.71
C VAL A 141 11.83 16.63 -18.91
N LEU A 142 10.72 16.97 -19.58
CA LEU A 142 9.44 17.12 -18.89
C LEU A 142 8.87 15.80 -18.38
N PHE A 143 9.07 14.72 -19.12
CA PHE A 143 8.65 13.38 -18.70
C PHE A 143 9.46 12.93 -17.48
N ALA A 144 10.78 13.14 -17.44
CA ALA A 144 11.61 12.83 -16.28
C ALA A 144 11.20 13.65 -15.04
N VAL A 145 10.93 14.96 -15.18
CA VAL A 145 10.41 15.78 -14.09
C VAL A 145 9.04 15.28 -13.63
N GLY A 146 8.17 14.90 -14.56
CA GLY A 146 6.86 14.35 -14.26
C GLY A 146 6.95 13.02 -13.52
N GLU A 147 7.77 12.09 -13.99
CA GLU A 147 8.02 10.81 -13.32
C GLU A 147 8.60 11.01 -11.92
N LEU A 148 9.57 11.91 -11.74
CA LEU A 148 10.15 12.19 -10.41
C LEU A 148 9.06 12.60 -9.40
N LEU A 149 8.16 13.50 -9.81
CA LEU A 149 7.04 13.98 -8.98
C LEU A 149 6.00 12.88 -8.73
N VAL A 150 5.68 12.10 -9.76
CA VAL A 150 4.75 10.97 -9.68
C VAL A 150 5.30 9.90 -8.73
N PHE A 151 6.59 9.57 -8.78
CA PHE A 151 7.22 8.63 -7.85
C PHE A 151 7.46 9.19 -6.44
N ALA A 152 7.40 10.51 -6.24
CA ALA A 152 7.41 11.11 -4.90
C ALA A 152 6.16 10.74 -4.06
N THR A 153 5.12 10.18 -4.69
CA THR A 153 3.91 9.71 -4.00
C THR A 153 4.09 8.38 -3.26
N GLN A 154 5.16 7.62 -3.56
CA GLN A 154 5.33 6.24 -3.10
C GLN A 154 5.47 6.13 -1.57
N ALA A 155 6.23 7.01 -0.93
CA ALA A 155 6.33 6.99 0.53
C ALA A 155 5.03 7.51 1.20
N PRO A 156 4.44 8.66 0.78
CA PRO A 156 3.20 9.16 1.35
C PRO A 156 2.00 8.22 1.24
N VAL A 157 1.79 7.53 0.11
CA VAL A 157 0.65 6.63 -0.06
C VAL A 157 0.72 5.45 0.92
N ASN A 158 1.92 4.92 1.14
CA ASN A 158 2.18 3.85 2.08
C ASN A 158 2.09 4.34 3.53
N TYR A 159 2.54 5.57 3.81
CA TYR A 159 2.36 6.21 5.11
C TYR A 159 0.89 6.24 5.51
N VAL A 160 0.00 6.69 4.61
CA VAL A 160 -1.44 6.74 4.88
C VAL A 160 -1.97 5.33 5.18
N CYS A 161 -1.65 4.31 4.35
CA CYS A 161 -2.08 2.93 4.58
C CYS A 161 -1.67 2.39 5.96
N LEU A 162 -0.50 2.79 6.48
CA LEU A 162 0.04 2.29 7.75
C LEU A 162 -0.48 3.07 8.98
N HIS A 163 -0.82 4.34 8.82
CA HIS A 163 -1.20 5.24 9.93
C HIS A 163 -2.72 5.45 10.05
N CYS A 164 -3.51 5.17 9.00
CA CYS A 164 -4.98 5.25 9.09
C CYS A 164 -5.62 4.03 9.76
N VAL A 165 -4.82 3.02 10.13
CA VAL A 165 -5.27 1.76 10.73
C VAL A 165 -4.51 1.46 12.03
N ARG A 166 -5.08 0.59 12.86
CA ARG A 166 -4.40 0.10 14.07
C ARG A 166 -3.19 -0.77 13.71
N PRO A 167 -2.14 -0.86 14.55
CA PRO A 167 -0.94 -1.65 14.24
C PRO A 167 -1.20 -3.10 13.81
N SER A 168 -2.18 -3.78 14.40
CA SER A 168 -2.56 -5.16 14.05
C SER A 168 -3.13 -5.31 12.63
N LEU A 169 -3.65 -4.24 12.04
CA LEU A 169 -4.26 -4.23 10.70
C LEU A 169 -3.30 -3.74 9.60
N ARG A 170 -2.10 -3.25 9.95
CA ARG A 170 -1.13 -2.72 8.98
C ARG A 170 -0.76 -3.72 7.87
N PRO A 171 -0.46 -5.00 8.16
CA PRO A 171 -0.15 -5.97 7.11
C PRO A 171 -1.33 -6.17 6.16
N LEU A 172 -2.56 -6.24 6.70
CA LEU A 172 -3.77 -6.41 5.91
C LEU A 172 -4.06 -5.17 5.04
N SER A 173 -3.92 -3.97 5.61
CA SER A 173 -4.06 -2.69 4.91
C SER A 173 -3.14 -2.62 3.69
N MET A 174 -1.86 -2.95 3.87
CA MET A 174 -0.89 -3.00 2.77
C MET A 174 -1.26 -4.06 1.74
N ALA A 175 -1.55 -5.29 2.17
CA ALA A 175 -1.90 -6.38 1.26
C ALA A 175 -3.12 -6.07 0.39
N ILE A 176 -4.17 -5.51 0.99
CA ILE A 176 -5.41 -5.17 0.26
C ILE A 176 -5.20 -3.98 -0.66
N SER A 177 -4.39 -2.99 -0.27
CA SER A 177 -4.01 -1.90 -1.18
C SER A 177 -3.27 -2.45 -2.40
N THR A 178 -2.31 -3.37 -2.21
CA THR A 178 -1.56 -4.02 -3.29
C THR A 178 -2.48 -4.85 -4.19
N VAL A 179 -3.35 -5.69 -3.63
CA VAL A 179 -4.30 -6.49 -4.42
C VAL A 179 -5.23 -5.57 -5.22
N SER A 180 -5.67 -4.46 -4.62
CA SER A 180 -6.58 -3.51 -5.27
C SER A 180 -5.93 -2.79 -6.46
N ILE A 181 -4.68 -2.32 -6.33
CA ILE A 181 -3.98 -1.70 -7.47
C ILE A 181 -3.72 -2.70 -8.61
N HIS A 182 -3.53 -3.99 -8.30
CA HIS A 182 -3.35 -5.01 -9.33
C HIS A 182 -4.66 -5.34 -10.04
N ILE A 183 -5.74 -5.58 -9.28
CA ILE A 183 -7.03 -5.96 -9.86
C ILE A 183 -7.65 -4.81 -10.66
N PHE A 184 -7.52 -3.56 -10.19
CA PHE A 184 -8.24 -2.42 -10.75
C PHE A 184 -7.36 -1.39 -11.46
N GLY A 185 -6.04 -1.44 -11.26
CA GLY A 185 -5.09 -0.46 -11.77
C GLY A 185 -4.25 -1.02 -12.92
N ASP A 186 -3.04 -1.49 -12.62
CA ASP A 186 -1.98 -1.75 -13.61
C ASP A 186 -2.23 -2.97 -14.52
N VAL A 187 -2.79 -4.07 -14.01
CA VAL A 187 -3.09 -5.26 -14.83
C VAL A 187 -4.17 -4.98 -15.88
N PRO A 188 -5.35 -4.42 -15.54
CA PRO A 188 -6.36 -4.13 -16.55
C PRO A 188 -6.01 -2.93 -17.44
N SER A 189 -5.12 -2.02 -17.02
CA SER A 189 -4.86 -0.80 -17.79
C SER A 189 -4.21 -1.07 -19.15
N SER A 190 -3.27 -2.02 -19.23
CA SER A 190 -2.59 -2.37 -20.48
C SER A 190 -3.55 -2.82 -21.59
N PRO A 191 -4.42 -3.83 -21.40
CA PRO A 191 -5.39 -4.22 -22.43
C PRO A 191 -6.43 -3.12 -22.73
N LEU A 192 -6.87 -2.36 -21.72
CA LEU A 192 -7.84 -1.27 -21.93
C LEU A 192 -7.25 -0.13 -22.78
N VAL A 193 -6.00 0.24 -22.54
CA VAL A 193 -5.28 1.24 -23.35
C VAL A 193 -4.98 0.71 -24.74
N GLY A 194 -4.75 -0.61 -24.89
CA GLY A 194 -4.64 -1.25 -26.20
C GLY A 194 -5.92 -1.09 -27.03
N ILE A 195 -7.08 -1.41 -26.45
CA ILE A 195 -8.39 -1.23 -27.10
C ILE A 195 -8.61 0.25 -27.45
N LEU A 196 -8.32 1.16 -26.52
CA LEU A 196 -8.41 2.60 -26.77
C LEU A 196 -7.53 3.02 -27.96
N GLN A 197 -6.31 2.52 -28.03
CA GLN A 197 -5.39 2.80 -29.11
C GLN A 197 -5.88 2.24 -30.45
N ASP A 198 -6.48 1.06 -30.49
CA ASP A 198 -7.01 0.46 -31.72
C ASP A 198 -8.18 1.29 -32.29
N HIS A 199 -8.93 2.00 -31.43
CA HIS A 199 -9.98 2.92 -31.87
C HIS A 199 -9.42 4.27 -32.33
N ILE A 200 -8.51 4.87 -31.56
CA ILE A 200 -8.00 6.22 -31.82
C ILE A 200 -6.95 6.22 -32.95
N ASN A 201 -6.15 5.16 -33.04
CA ASN A 201 -5.04 5.01 -33.99
C ASN A 201 -4.00 6.14 -33.95
N ASN A 202 -3.89 6.84 -32.80
CA ASN A 202 -2.92 7.91 -32.59
C ASN A 202 -2.32 7.80 -31.18
N TRP A 203 -1.05 7.42 -31.12
CA TRP A 203 -0.34 7.23 -29.85
C TRP A 203 -0.25 8.50 -29.01
N ARG A 204 -0.21 9.68 -29.63
CA ARG A 204 -0.14 10.95 -28.90
C ARG A 204 -1.45 11.23 -28.16
N ASP A 205 -2.57 11.06 -28.84
CA ASP A 205 -3.90 11.28 -28.24
C ASP A 205 -4.20 10.24 -27.16
N THR A 206 -3.89 8.96 -27.43
CA THR A 206 -3.99 7.88 -26.44
C THR A 206 -3.15 8.16 -25.20
N ALA A 207 -1.89 8.60 -25.38
CA ALA A 207 -1.02 8.93 -24.25
C ALA A 207 -1.57 10.13 -23.45
N LEU A 208 -2.11 11.17 -24.10
CA LEU A 208 -2.70 12.32 -23.41
C LEU A 208 -3.96 11.94 -22.64
N ILE A 209 -4.84 11.11 -23.21
CA ILE A 209 -6.03 10.60 -22.51
C ILE A 209 -5.62 9.77 -21.30
N LEU A 210 -4.67 8.85 -21.47
CA LEU A 210 -4.12 8.06 -20.36
C LEU A 210 -3.52 8.95 -19.27
N THR A 211 -2.68 9.91 -19.65
CA THR A 211 -2.02 10.85 -18.72
C THR A 211 -3.05 11.65 -17.92
N SER A 212 -4.18 12.00 -18.53
CA SER A 212 -5.21 12.82 -17.89
C SER A 212 -5.82 12.16 -16.65
N ILE A 213 -5.76 10.83 -16.53
CA ILE A 213 -6.21 10.08 -15.35
C ILE A 213 -5.38 10.45 -14.10
N LEU A 214 -4.14 10.94 -14.24
CA LEU A 214 -3.37 11.45 -13.10
C LEU A 214 -4.02 12.69 -12.46
N PHE A 215 -4.73 13.53 -13.23
CA PHE A 215 -5.50 14.63 -12.65
C PHE A 215 -6.66 14.11 -11.80
N LEU A 216 -7.30 13.00 -12.21
CA LEU A 216 -8.31 12.33 -11.41
C LEU A 216 -7.70 11.76 -10.12
N ALA A 217 -6.54 11.09 -10.19
CA ALA A 217 -5.84 10.60 -9.00
C ALA A 217 -5.48 11.74 -8.03
N ALA A 218 -4.96 12.86 -8.55
CA ALA A 218 -4.66 14.05 -7.76
C ALA A 218 -5.91 14.64 -7.09
N GLY A 219 -7.05 14.68 -7.81
CA GLY A 219 -8.33 15.12 -7.28
C GLY A 219 -8.89 14.21 -6.20
N ILE A 220 -8.75 12.88 -6.35
CA ILE A 220 -9.16 11.92 -5.32
C ILE A 220 -8.33 12.13 -4.05
N TRP A 221 -7.00 12.24 -4.16
CA TRP A 221 -6.16 12.52 -3.00
C TRP A 221 -6.39 13.90 -2.39
N PHE A 222 -6.81 14.89 -3.17
CA PHE A 222 -7.20 16.21 -2.66
C PHE A 222 -8.40 16.10 -1.71
N ILE A 223 -9.39 15.24 -1.99
CA ILE A 223 -10.52 14.98 -1.08
C ILE A 223 -10.00 14.47 0.27
N GLY A 224 -8.94 13.67 0.26
CA GLY A 224 -8.30 13.12 1.47
C GLY A 224 -7.77 14.19 2.43
N VAL A 225 -7.39 15.36 1.93
CA VAL A 225 -6.90 16.50 2.75
C VAL A 225 -7.97 16.95 3.76
N PHE A 226 -9.25 16.86 3.39
CA PHE A 226 -10.38 17.32 4.21
C PHE A 226 -10.98 16.22 5.09
N LEU A 227 -10.48 14.99 5.02
CA LEU A 227 -10.96 13.91 5.87
C LEU A 227 -10.39 14.06 7.28
N HIS A 228 -11.27 13.93 8.28
CA HIS A 228 -10.85 13.90 9.69
C HIS A 228 -10.08 12.61 9.96
N ALA A 229 -8.77 12.67 9.80
CA ALA A 229 -7.86 11.56 10.02
C ALA A 229 -7.35 11.57 11.46
N VAL A 230 -7.86 10.65 12.28
CA VAL A 230 -7.22 10.33 13.56
C VAL A 230 -6.09 9.35 13.27
N ASP A 231 -4.87 9.67 13.72
CA ASP A 231 -3.76 8.73 13.65
C ASP A 231 -4.02 7.57 14.62
N LYS A 232 -4.34 6.39 14.06
CA LYS A 232 -4.66 5.17 14.82
C LYS A 232 -3.42 4.33 15.12
N SER A 233 -2.22 4.80 14.74
CA SER A 233 -0.96 4.09 14.97
C SER A 233 -0.65 3.86 16.45
N ASN A 234 -1.09 4.77 17.33
CA ASN A 234 -0.82 4.72 18.76
C ASN A 234 -1.88 3.95 19.58
N ASP A 235 -2.99 3.51 18.98
CA ASP A 235 -4.09 2.81 19.67
C ASP A 235 -3.76 1.37 20.14
N GLY A 236 -2.50 0.95 20.00
CA GLY A 236 -1.96 -0.34 20.46
C GLY A 236 -1.12 -0.26 21.73
N SER A 237 -0.71 0.93 22.18
CA SER A 237 0.10 1.12 23.39
C SER A 237 -0.75 1.34 24.64
N GLN A 238 -1.69 0.42 24.90
CA GLN A 238 -2.12 0.21 26.28
C GLN A 238 -0.94 -0.47 26.99
N PRO A 239 -0.46 0.03 28.14
CA PRO A 239 0.54 -0.70 28.90
C PRO A 239 -0.08 -2.06 29.24
N VAL A 240 0.56 -3.15 28.82
CA VAL A 240 0.24 -4.47 29.33
C VAL A 240 0.36 -4.34 30.85
N SER A 241 -0.79 -4.33 31.53
CA SER A 241 -0.84 -4.34 32.99
C SER A 241 -0.06 -5.57 33.43
N THR A 242 1.17 -5.35 33.90
CA THR A 242 2.00 -6.39 34.49
C THR A 242 1.15 -7.06 35.57
N PRO A 243 0.97 -8.40 35.56
CA PRO A 243 0.28 -9.06 36.64
C PRO A 243 1.01 -8.67 37.92
N ARG A 244 0.32 -8.02 38.85
CA ARG A 244 0.86 -7.65 40.16
C ARG A 244 1.22 -8.96 40.85
N ILE A 245 2.49 -9.37 40.75
CA ILE A 245 3.04 -10.50 41.49
C ILE A 245 2.86 -10.12 42.96
N THR A 246 1.85 -10.70 43.59
CA THR A 246 1.64 -10.62 45.02
C THR A 246 2.83 -11.32 45.66
N SER A 247 3.80 -10.53 46.12
CA SER A 247 4.92 -10.97 46.95
C SER A 247 4.36 -11.65 48.20
N ARG A 248 4.19 -12.97 48.17
CA ARG A 248 4.04 -13.76 49.39
C ARG A 248 5.40 -13.76 50.10
N LYS A 249 5.48 -13.08 51.24
CA LYS A 249 6.55 -13.30 52.23
C LYS A 249 6.54 -14.79 52.61
N PRO A 250 7.68 -15.50 52.61
CA PRO A 250 7.77 -16.79 53.26
C PRO A 250 7.90 -16.57 54.77
N LEU A 251 6.98 -17.16 55.52
CA LEU A 251 7.09 -17.34 56.97
C LEU A 251 8.06 -18.49 57.21
N LEU A 252 9.21 -18.20 57.82
CA LEU A 252 10.08 -19.20 58.43
C LEU A 252 10.28 -18.78 59.88
N ASP A 253 9.47 -19.37 60.75
CA ASP A 253 9.79 -19.55 62.16
C ASP A 253 10.62 -20.83 62.31
N GLY A 254 11.65 -20.80 63.14
CA GLY A 254 12.38 -21.99 63.55
C GLY A 254 13.77 -21.70 64.13
N ASN A 255 13.81 -21.41 65.44
CA ASN A 255 14.95 -21.47 66.36
C ASN A 255 16.20 -22.23 65.89
N VAL A 256 17.37 -21.60 66.04
CA VAL A 256 18.52 -22.20 66.75
C VAL A 256 19.28 -21.07 67.47
N ASP A 257 19.47 -21.28 68.78
CA ASP A 257 20.29 -20.50 69.71
C ASP A 257 21.80 -20.58 69.41
N GLU A 258 22.55 -19.76 70.14
CA GLU A 258 23.96 -19.93 70.53
C GLU A 258 25.10 -19.38 69.63
N SER A 259 25.64 -18.28 70.15
CA SER A 259 27.05 -18.12 70.54
C SER A 259 28.04 -17.44 69.57
N LEU A 260 28.50 -16.27 70.05
CA LEU A 260 29.89 -15.86 70.25
C LEU A 260 30.84 -15.55 69.06
N CYS A 261 31.45 -14.37 69.23
CA CYS A 261 32.81 -13.92 68.87
C CYS A 261 33.03 -13.12 67.56
N GLU A 262 33.48 -11.88 67.79
CA GLU A 262 34.52 -11.04 67.13
C GLU A 262 35.20 -11.64 65.88
N VAL A 263 35.45 -10.87 64.81
CA VAL A 263 36.30 -9.67 64.69
C VAL A 263 35.79 -8.73 63.58
#